data_AF-A0A2N5I4B1-F1
#
_entry.id   AF-A0A2N5I4B1-F1
#
_cell.length_a   1.000
_cell.length_b   1.000
_cell.length_c   1.000
_cell.angle_alpha   90.00
_cell.angle_beta   90.00
_cell.angle_gamma   90.00
#
_symmetry.space_group_name_H-M   'P 1'
#
loop_
_entity.id
_entity.type
_entity.pdbx_description
1 polymer ?
#
loop_
_entity_poly.entity_id
_entity_poly.type
_entity_poly.pdbx_seq_one_letter_code
_entity_poly.pdbx_strand_id
1 'polypeptide(L)' 'MDKVTLFNYLQKASKGNFFSTEIPAGTIKESIAIKELVEELEKEGKIKVREFIQREYSVYIHGIIKYASE' A
#
# COMPACT_ATOMS: atom_id res chain seq x y z
N MET A 1 4.08 -0.99 -11.68
CA MET A 1 2.96 -1.43 -10.81
C MET A 1 1.97 -0.29 -10.74
N ASP A 2 0.68 -0.57 -10.96
CA ASP A 2 -0.37 0.44 -11.06
C ASP A 2 -1.22 0.50 -9.78
N LYS A 3 -1.95 1.61 -9.58
CA LYS A 3 -2.81 1.83 -8.39
C LYS A 3 -3.77 0.68 -8.11
N VAL A 4 -4.45 0.19 -9.15
CA VAL A 4 -5.44 -0.90 -9.03
C VAL A 4 -4.76 -2.22 -8.64
N THR A 5 -3.58 -2.49 -9.20
CA THR A 5 -2.78 -3.67 -8.87
C THR A 5 -2.28 -3.60 -7.44
N LEU A 6 -1.79 -2.43 -6.99
CA LEU A 6 -1.40 -2.18 -5.61
C LEU A 6 -2.56 -2.41 -4.66
N PHE A 7 -3.72 -1.79 -4.91
CA PHE A 7 -4.86 -1.93 -4.03
C PHE A 7 -5.35 -3.39 -3.94
N ASN A 8 -5.44 -4.10 -5.07
CA ASN A 8 -5.75 -5.53 -5.07
C ASN A 8 -4.73 -6.37 -4.30
N TYR A 9 -3.44 -6.02 -4.40
CA TYR A 9 -2.38 -6.70 -3.65
C TYR A 9 -2.52 -6.46 -2.14
N LEU A 10 -2.79 -5.23 -1.72
CA LEU A 10 -3.08 -4.89 -0.32
C LEU A 10 -4.33 -5.63 0.19
N GLN A 11 -5.38 -5.73 -0.63
CA GLN A 11 -6.60 -6.48 -0.30
C GLN A 11 -6.34 -7.96 -0.10
N LYS A 12 -5.56 -8.59 -1.00
CA LYS A 12 -5.17 -10.00 -0.86
C LYS A 12 -4.25 -10.24 0.34
N ALA A 13 -3.41 -9.27 0.68
CA ALA A 13 -2.55 -9.31 1.85
C ALA A 13 -3.30 -8.94 3.16
N SER A 14 -4.56 -8.52 3.07
CA SER A 14 -5.37 -8.15 4.24
C SER A 14 -5.87 -9.38 4.97
N LYS A 15 -5.68 -9.42 6.29
CA LYS A 15 -6.34 -10.37 7.19
C LYS A 15 -7.45 -9.64 7.93
N GLY A 16 -8.69 -9.79 7.44
CA GLY A 16 -9.80 -8.95 7.85
C GLY A 16 -9.62 -7.54 7.28
N ASN A 17 -9.63 -6.52 8.14
CA ASN A 17 -9.47 -5.13 7.73
C ASN A 17 -8.01 -4.65 7.75
N PHE A 18 -7.09 -5.41 8.34
CA PHE A 18 -5.70 -5.01 8.47
C PHE A 18 -4.85 -5.64 7.38
N PHE A 19 -4.04 -4.83 6.71
CA PHE A 19 -3.04 -5.31 5.76
C PHE A 19 -1.64 -5.01 6.27
N SER A 20 -0.74 -5.94 6.04
CA SER A 20 0.69 -5.78 6.23
C SER A 20 1.37 -6.50 5.09
N THR A 21 2.14 -5.78 4.29
CA THR A 21 2.85 -6.38 3.16
C THR A 21 4.20 -5.74 2.93
N GLU A 22 5.07 -6.51 2.30
CA GLU A 22 6.35 -6.02 1.81
C GLU A 22 6.33 -6.11 0.29
N ILE A 23 6.58 -4.98 -0.36
CA ILE A 23 6.61 -4.86 -1.82
C ILE A 23 8.07 -4.71 -2.23
N PRO A 24 8.61 -5.62 -3.06
CA PRO A 24 9.96 -5.44 -3.58
C PRO A 24 10.03 -4.15 -4.41
N ALA A 25 11.03 -3.33 -4.13
CA ALA A 25 11.31 -2.08 -4.82
C ALA A 25 12.81 -2.05 -5.11
N GLY A 26 13.18 -2.32 -6.37
CA GLY A 26 14.58 -2.43 -6.78
C GLY A 26 15.28 -1.08 -6.91
N THR A 27 14.51 0.01 -6.90
CA THR A 27 15.02 1.37 -7.03
C THR A 27 14.26 2.37 -6.16
N ILE A 28 14.93 3.48 -5.82
CA ILE A 28 14.31 4.60 -5.08
C ILE A 28 13.10 5.16 -5.84
N LYS A 29 13.15 5.20 -7.18
CA LYS A 29 12.02 5.64 -8.02
C LYS A 29 10.78 4.77 -7.83
N GLU A 30 10.96 3.45 -7.73
CA GLU A 30 9.84 2.54 -7.46
C GLU A 30 9.27 2.76 -6.07
N SER A 31 10.11 2.96 -5.05
CA SER A 31 9.66 3.28 -3.69
C SER A 31 8.83 4.57 -3.63
N ILE A 32 9.26 5.61 -4.36
CA ILE A 32 8.53 6.88 -4.48
C ILE A 32 7.19 6.66 -5.19
N ALA A 33 7.19 5.95 -6.31
CA ALA A 33 5.96 5.66 -7.04
C ALA A 33 4.96 4.86 -6.18
N ILE A 34 5.42 3.86 -5.43
CA ILE A 34 4.58 3.10 -4.49
C ILE A 34 4.00 4.03 -3.43
N LYS A 35 4.82 4.93 -2.86
CA LYS A 35 4.36 5.90 -1.86
C LYS A 35 3.26 6.81 -2.41
N GLU A 36 3.44 7.37 -3.60
CA GLU A 36 2.44 8.23 -4.24
C GLU A 36 1.11 7.49 -4.46
N LEU A 37 1.16 6.26 -4.95
CA LEU A 37 -0.02 5.41 -5.14
C LEU A 37 -0.74 5.11 -3.81
N VAL A 38 0.02 4.86 -2.74
CA VAL A 38 -0.51 4.64 -1.39
C VAL A 38 -1.19 5.90 -0.86
N GLU A 39 -0.57 7.07 -1.03
CA GLU A 39 -1.14 8.36 -0.62
C GLU A 39 -2.42 8.69 -1.40
N GLU A 40 -2.49 8.38 -2.70
CA GLU A 40 -3.72 8.49 -3.47
C GLU A 40 -4.84 7.60 -2.91
N LEU A 41 -4.55 6.33 -2.62
CA LEU A 41 -5.54 5.41 -2.07
C LEU A 41 -6.03 5.84 -0.67
N GLU A 42 -5.16 6.46 0.12
CA GLU A 42 -5.53 7.05 1.40
C GLU A 42 -6.40 8.31 1.24
N LYS A 43 -6.07 9.19 0.28
CA LYS A 43 -6.88 10.37 -0.06
C LYS A 43 -8.26 9.98 -0.60
N GLU A 44 -8.35 8.91 -1.37
CA GLU A 44 -9.62 8.32 -1.81
C GLU A 44 -10.40 7.65 -0.66
N GLY A 45 -9.80 7.54 0.53
CA GLY A 45 -10.43 6.93 1.69
C GLY A 45 -10.54 5.40 1.61
N LYS A 46 -9.87 4.76 0.64
CA LYS A 46 -9.89 3.30 0.43
C LYS A 46 -8.99 2.55 1.41
N ILE A 47 -7.91 3.18 1.86
CA ILE A 47 -7.02 2.63 2.88
C ILE A 47 -6.70 3.70 3.92
N LYS A 48 -6.14 3.26 5.04
CA LYS A 48 -5.46 4.11 6.01
C LYS A 48 -4.13 3.48 6.35
N VAL A 49 -3.04 4.13 5.96
CA VAL A 49 -1.69 3.65 6.22
C VAL A 49 -1.30 4.07 7.63
N ARG A 50 -0.78 3.10 8.38
CA ARG A 50 -0.25 3.33 9.72
C ARG A 50 1.25 3.44 9.70
N GLU A 51 1.89 2.66 8.83
CA GLU A 51 3.34 2.58 8.77
C GLU A 51 3.77 2.31 7.32
N PHE A 52 4.75 3.10 6.86
CA PHE A 52 5.39 2.97 5.56
C PHE A 52 6.90 3.05 5.78
N ILE A 53 7.60 1.93 5.57
CA ILE A 53 9.04 1.82 5.82
C ILE A 53 9.72 1.45 4.50
N GLN A 54 10.56 2.34 4.00
CA GLN A 54 11.45 2.02 2.90
C GLN A 54 12.65 1.24 3.43
N ARG A 55 12.85 0.03 2.89
CA ARG A 55 14.04 -0.82 3.08
C ARG A 55 14.92 -0.74 1.84
N GLU A 56 16.09 -1.39 1.90
CA GLU A 56 17.13 -1.31 0.85
C GLU A 56 16.66 -1.85 -0.51
N TYR A 57 15.81 -2.88 -0.51
CA TYR A 57 15.28 -3.51 -1.74
C TYR A 57 13.76 -3.71 -1.71
N SER A 58 13.08 -3.13 -0.72
CA SER A 58 11.65 -3.32 -0.53
C SER A 58 11.01 -2.18 0.24
N VAL A 59 9.70 -2.10 0.18
CA VAL A 59 8.89 -1.16 0.94
C VAL A 59 7.91 -1.98 1.77
N TYR A 60 8.02 -1.84 3.08
CA TYR A 60 7.04 -2.40 4.01
C TYR A 60 5.90 -1.40 4.22
N ILE A 61 4.67 -1.87 4.09
CA ILE A 61 3.46 -1.08 4.23
C ILE A 61 2.51 -1.83 5.15
N HIS A 62 2.08 -1.13 6.20
CA HIS A 62 1.09 -1.62 7.14
C HIS A 62 -0.02 -0.60 7.31
N GLY A 63 -1.26 -1.09 7.28
CA GLY A 63 -2.43 -0.24 7.41
C GLY A 63 -3.72 -1.02 7.54
N ILE A 64 -4.82 -0.30 7.31
CA ILE A 64 -6.18 -0.80 7.36
C ILE A 64 -6.83 -0.52 6.00
N ILE A 65 -7.44 -1.53 5.40
CA ILE A 65 -8.34 -1.32 4.27
C ILE A 65 -9.65 -0.81 4.81
N LYS A 66 -10.02 0.37 4.34
CA LYS A 66 -11.36 0.89 4.56
C LYS A 66 -12.21 0.30 3.45
N TYR A 67 -13.14 -0.58 3.84
CA TYR A 67 -14.27 -0.85 2.97
C TYR A 67 -14.99 0.47 2.80
N ALA A 68 -14.92 1.04 1.61
CA ALA A 68 -15.91 2.03 1.21
C ALA A 68 -17.25 1.27 1.24
N SER A 69 -17.96 1.39 2.36
CA SER A 69 -19.40 1.19 2.32
C SER A 69 -19.93 2.19 1.29
N GLU A 70 -20.58 1.66 0.25
CA GLU A 70 -21.31 2.40 -0.78
C GLU A 70 -22.14 3.56 -0.18
#